data_AF-A0A1M7L7B7-F1
#
_entry.id   AF-A0A1M7L7B7-F1
#
_cell.length_a   1.000
_cell.length_b   1.000
_cell.length_c   1.000
_cell.angle_alpha   90.00
_cell.angle_beta   90.00
_cell.angle_gamma   90.00
#
_symmetry.space_group_name_H-M   'P 1'
#
loop_
_entity.id
_entity.type
_entity.pdbx_description
1 polymer ?
#
loop_
_entity_poly.entity_id
_entity_poly.type
_entity_poly.pdbx_seq_one_letter_code
_entity_poly.pdbx_strand_id
1 'polypeptide(L)' 'MYVKHCPECGRKSYSSCKKGEWNCPHCDHDLSDEEAQRPEED' A
#
# COMPACT_ATOMS: atom_id res chain seq x y z
N MET A 1 7.83 -7.96 2.12
CA MET A 1 7.26 -6.77 1.42
C MET A 1 5.77 -6.74 1.70
N TYR A 2 5.12 -5.59 1.72
CA TYR A 2 3.67 -5.47 1.82
C TYR A 2 3.15 -4.75 0.59
N VAL A 3 1.91 -5.03 0.21
CA VAL A 3 1.22 -4.38 -0.88
C VAL A 3 -0.13 -3.83 -0.40
N LYS A 4 -0.45 -2.60 -0.80
CA LYS A 4 -1.75 -1.95 -0.64
C LYS A 4 -2.28 -1.60 -2.02
N HIS A 5 -3.60 -1.61 -2.18
CA HIS A 5 -4.23 -1.16 -3.42
C HIS A 5 -4.78 0.24 -3.20
N CYS A 6 -4.37 1.19 -4.03
CA CYS A 6 -4.83 2.57 -3.86
C CYS A 6 -6.27 2.71 -4.42
N PRO A 7 -7.25 3.14 -3.62
CA PRO A 7 -8.62 3.33 -4.09
C PRO A 7 -8.75 4.47 -5.10
N GLU A 8 -7.90 5.49 -5.00
CA GLU A 8 -7.94 6.66 -5.90
C GLU A 8 -7.42 6.37 -7.30
N CYS A 9 -6.23 5.77 -7.42
CA CYS A 9 -5.59 5.54 -8.71
C CYS A 9 -5.68 4.08 -9.19
N GLY A 10 -6.20 3.16 -8.37
CA GLY A 10 -6.31 1.74 -8.69
C GLY A 10 -4.97 1.01 -8.86
N ARG A 11 -3.86 1.62 -8.42
CA ARG A 11 -2.51 1.03 -8.55
C ARG A 11 -2.07 0.35 -7.27
N LYS A 12 -1.20 -0.65 -7.42
CA LYS A 12 -0.55 -1.35 -6.30
C LYS A 12 0.59 -0.50 -5.76
N SER A 13 0.51 -0.15 -4.48
CA SER A 13 1.56 0.50 -3.72
C SER A 13 2.29 -0.58 -2.92
N TYR A 14 3.62 -0.56 -2.93
CA TYR A 14 4.42 -1.52 -2.18
C TYR A 14 5.25 -0.81 -1.12
N SER A 15 5.31 -1.38 0.09
CA SER A 15 6.11 -0.84 1.19
C SER A 15 6.73 -1.96 1.99
N SER A 16 7.84 -1.65 2.64
CA SER A 16 8.53 -2.56 3.55
C SER A 16 7.87 -2.62 4.93
N CYS A 17 6.97 -1.66 5.23
CA CYS A 17 6.29 -1.53 6.52
C CYS A 17 4.83 -1.99 6.43
N LYS A 18 4.38 -2.76 7.43
CA LYS A 18 2.97 -3.23 7.53
C LYS A 18 2.00 -2.13 7.98
N LYS A 19 2.48 -1.24 8.85
CA LYS A 19 1.69 -0.24 9.58
C LYS A 19 2.46 1.07 9.63
N GLY A 20 1.73 2.19 9.68
CA GLY A 20 2.27 3.55 9.69
C GLY A 20 1.74 4.37 8.54
N GLU A 21 2.17 5.63 8.49
CA GLU A 21 1.88 6.55 7.39
C GLU A 21 2.35 5.91 6.07
N TRP A 22 1.42 5.71 5.15
CA TRP A 22 1.71 5.10 3.86
C TRP A 22 1.01 5.87 2.76
N ASN A 23 1.75 6.68 2.04
CA ASN A 23 1.23 7.40 0.88
C ASN A 23 1.41 6.60 -0.40
N CYS A 24 0.44 6.67 -1.30
CA CYS A 24 0.53 6.08 -2.61
C CYS A 24 1.62 6.79 -3.44
N PRO A 25 2.64 6.10 -3.96
CA PRO A 25 3.73 6.72 -4.72
C PRO A 25 3.30 7.25 -6.10
N HIS A 26 2.04 7.06 -6.49
CA HIS A 26 1.50 7.47 -7.79
C HIS A 26 0.61 8.70 -7.72
N CYS A 27 -0.12 8.89 -6.63
CA CYS A 27 -1.07 9.98 -6.46
C CYS A 27 -0.97 10.68 -5.10
N ASP A 28 0.01 10.29 -4.28
CA ASP A 28 0.25 10.81 -2.92
C ASP A 28 -0.89 10.60 -1.92
N HIS A 29 -1.95 9.88 -2.33
CA HIS A 29 -3.10 9.59 -1.48
C HIS A 29 -2.69 8.78 -0.24
N ASP A 30 -3.25 9.14 0.91
CA ASP A 30 -3.02 8.43 2.15
C ASP A 30 -3.66 7.03 2.09
N LEU A 31 -2.85 6.01 2.31
CA LEU A 31 -3.24 4.61 2.39
C LEU A 31 -3.04 4.10 3.82
N SER A 32 -2.88 4.98 4.82
CA SER A 32 -2.57 4.58 6.19
C SER A 32 -3.69 3.71 6.78
N ASP A 33 -4.94 4.02 6.43
CA ASP A 33 -6.15 3.26 6.77
C ASP A 33 -6.33 1.98 5.92
N GLU A 34 -5.71 1.87 4.75
CA GLU A 34 -5.84 0.69 3.88
C GLU A 34 -5.10 -0.53 4.45
N GLU A 35 -5.67 -1.72 4.28
CA GLU A 35 -5.08 -2.95 4.81
C GLU A 35 -3.89 -3.41 3.94
N ALA A 36 -2.73 -3.55 4.58
CA ALA A 36 -1.51 -4.08 3.94
C ALA A 36 -1.57 -5.60 3.81
N GLN A 37 -1.59 -6.10 2.57
CA GLN A 37 -1.49 -7.53 2.27
C GLN A 37 -0.03 -7.95 2.15
N ARG A 38 0.31 -9.17 2.58
CA ARG A 38 1.61 -9.78 2.26
C ARG A 38 1.51 -10.37 0.85
N PRO A 39 2.45 -10.10 -0.06
CA PRO A 39 2.59 -10.95 -1.23
C PRO A 39 2.93 -12.34 -0.70
N GLU A 40 2.14 -13.33 -1.09
CA GLU A 40 2.36 -14.74 -0.76
C GLU A 40 3.81 -15.10 -1.11
N GLU A 41 4.55 -15.62 -0.11
CA GLU A 41 5.90 -16.13 -0.33
C GLU A 41 5.74 -17.55 -0.87
N ASP A 42 5.97 -17.74 -2.17
CA ASP A 42 6.10 -19.05 -2.84
C ASP A 42 7.51 -19.63 -2.62
#